data_AF-A0A8D8M037-F1
#
_entry.id   AF-A0A8D8M037-F1
#
_cell.length_a   1.000
_cell.length_b   1.000
_cell.length_c   1.000
_cell.angle_alpha   90.00
_cell.angle_beta   90.00
_cell.angle_gamma   90.00
#
_symmetry.space_group_name_H-M   'P 1'
#
loop_
_entity.id
_entity.type
_entity.pdbx_description
1 polymer ?
#
loop_
_entity_poly.entity_id
_entity_poly.type
_entity_poly.pdbx_seq_one_letter_code
_entity_poly.pdbx_strand_id
1 'polypeptide(L)'
;MSNRGGGFRDRKRRDQGGSNMSGGEKKKLLIDENNPVVQEFRKYAVIMNAKQDKYERLVKISRDITIESKRVIFLLHSLLRSDTQKVLEEAETRLNALMQTQFKAIKAELKGEDLYQYLRAFSAGLFLI
;
A
#
# COMPACT_ATOMS: atom_id res chain seq x y z
N MET A 1 0.55 -54.28 -32.87
CA MET A 1 1.68 -53.56 -32.24
C MET A 1 1.14 -52.69 -31.11
N SER A 2 1.62 -52.96 -29.89
CA SER A 2 1.78 -52.08 -28.71
C SER A 2 0.61 -51.22 -28.19
N ASN A 3 0.02 -51.69 -27.08
CA ASN A 3 -0.62 -50.91 -26.02
C ASN A 3 0.35 -49.90 -25.37
N ARG A 4 -0.10 -48.66 -25.14
CA ARG A 4 0.45 -47.68 -24.17
C ARG A 4 -0.78 -47.01 -23.54
N GLY A 5 -1.09 -47.05 -22.25
CA GLY A 5 -0.24 -47.13 -21.06
C GLY A 5 -0.06 -45.71 -20.49
N GLY A 6 -0.71 -45.38 -19.37
CA GLY A 6 -0.43 -44.14 -18.63
C GLY A 6 -1.52 -43.70 -17.66
N GLY A 7 -1.65 -44.38 -16.52
CA GLY A 7 -2.58 -44.04 -15.44
C GLY A 7 -2.16 -42.82 -14.61
N PHE A 8 -3.17 -42.06 -14.19
CA PHE A 8 -3.08 -40.94 -13.25
C PHE A 8 -2.61 -41.42 -11.86
N ARG A 9 -1.61 -40.75 -11.28
CA ARG A 9 -1.14 -40.99 -9.90
C ARG A 9 -1.41 -39.75 -9.05
N ASP A 10 -2.47 -39.81 -8.25
CA ASP A 10 -2.71 -38.91 -7.13
C ASP A 10 -1.61 -39.04 -6.08
N ARG A 11 -0.85 -37.96 -5.85
CA ARG A 11 0.10 -37.84 -4.73
C ARG A 11 -0.54 -37.10 -3.58
N LYS A 12 -1.11 -37.88 -2.66
CA LYS A 12 -1.55 -37.43 -1.33
C LYS A 12 -0.34 -36.96 -0.53
N ARG A 13 -0.22 -35.65 -0.26
CA ARG A 13 0.81 -35.09 0.64
C ARG A 13 0.43 -35.40 2.10
N ARG A 14 1.37 -36.04 2.78
CA ARG A 14 1.34 -36.39 4.20
C ARG A 14 2.01 -35.25 4.95
N ASP A 15 1.25 -34.49 5.73
CA ASP A 15 1.78 -33.41 6.57
C ASP A 15 2.11 -33.99 7.95
N GLN A 16 3.41 -34.07 8.25
CA GLN A 16 3.96 -34.37 9.58
C GLN A 16 5.08 -33.36 9.85
N GLY A 17 4.88 -32.55 10.87
CA GLY A 17 5.86 -31.62 11.43
C GLY A 17 5.11 -30.51 12.16
N GLY A 18 5.40 -30.15 13.40
CA GLY A 18 6.40 -30.55 14.36
C GLY A 18 6.08 -29.78 15.65
N SER A 19 6.48 -30.36 16.76
CA SER A 19 6.43 -29.80 18.13
C SER A 19 6.80 -28.32 18.21
N ASN A 20 6.03 -27.53 18.96
CA ASN A 20 6.54 -26.28 19.51
C ASN A 20 6.38 -26.22 21.04
N MET A 21 7.53 -26.03 21.66
CA MET A 21 7.85 -25.99 23.08
C MET A 21 7.42 -24.66 23.74
N SER A 22 7.19 -24.76 25.05
CA SER A 22 7.40 -23.72 26.06
C SER A 22 6.52 -22.47 25.98
N GLY A 23 5.36 -22.55 26.64
CA GLY A 23 4.62 -21.39 27.13
C GLY A 23 5.38 -20.74 28.29
N GLY A 24 6.36 -19.90 27.97
CA GLY A 24 6.94 -18.97 28.92
C GLY A 24 5.89 -17.91 29.29
N GLU A 25 5.43 -17.93 30.53
CA GLU A 25 4.56 -16.90 31.09
C GLU A 25 5.19 -15.52 30.85
N LYS A 26 4.57 -14.73 29.97
CA LYS A 26 4.87 -13.31 29.83
C LYS A 26 4.53 -12.66 31.17
N LYS A 27 5.53 -12.50 32.05
CA LYS A 27 5.41 -11.64 33.24
C LYS A 27 4.92 -10.28 32.76
N LYS A 28 3.64 -10.01 33.00
CA LYS A 28 3.00 -8.73 32.69
C LYS A 28 3.64 -7.72 33.63
N LEU A 29 4.61 -6.96 33.12
CA LEU A 29 5.22 -5.86 33.87
C LEU A 29 4.09 -4.98 34.40
N LEU A 30 3.99 -4.86 35.72
CA LEU A 30 3.02 -4.01 36.39
C LEU A 30 3.45 -2.56 36.17
N ILE A 31 3.04 -1.98 35.05
CA ILE A 31 3.27 -0.57 34.74
C ILE A 31 2.26 0.23 35.55
N ASP A 32 2.74 1.09 36.44
CA ASP A 32 1.91 2.05 37.15
C ASP A 32 1.43 3.13 36.16
N GLU A 33 0.15 3.08 35.80
CA GLU A 33 -0.47 4.00 34.84
C GLU A 33 -0.60 5.43 35.38
N ASN A 34 -0.44 5.64 36.69
CA ASN A 34 -0.46 6.97 37.31
C ASN A 34 0.91 7.66 37.31
N ASN A 35 1.97 6.98 36.86
CA ASN A 35 3.29 7.58 36.76
C ASN A 35 3.27 8.72 35.72
N PRO A 36 3.68 9.95 36.07
CA PRO A 36 3.69 11.09 35.14
C PRO A 36 4.49 10.81 33.87
N VAL A 37 5.56 10.02 33.95
CA VAL A 37 6.35 9.59 32.78
C VAL A 37 5.52 8.69 31.87
N VAL A 38 4.79 7.71 32.43
CA VAL A 38 3.93 6.81 31.66
C VAL A 38 2.81 7.60 30.96
N GLN A 39 2.20 8.57 31.65
CA GLN A 39 1.17 9.43 31.07
C GLN A 39 1.70 10.29 29.91
N GLU A 40 2.90 10.87 30.04
CA GLU A 40 3.54 11.59 28.95
C GLU A 40 3.84 10.67 27.75
N PHE A 41 4.40 9.47 27.98
CA PHE A 41 4.61 8.50 26.90
C PHE A 41 3.31 8.07 26.22
N ARG A 42 2.19 7.97 26.94
CA ARG A 42 0.87 7.73 26.35
C ARG A 42 0.44 8.87 25.44
N LYS A 43 0.63 10.13 25.85
CA LYS A 43 0.35 11.31 25.01
C LYS A 43 1.19 11.28 23.73
N TYR A 44 2.49 11.00 23.85
CA TYR A 44 3.37 10.84 22.69
C TYR A 44 2.96 9.69 21.78
N ALA A 45 2.51 8.56 22.35
CA ALA A 45 2.00 7.44 21.56
C ALA A 45 0.75 7.83 20.75
N VAL A 46 -0.17 8.61 21.32
CA VAL A 46 -1.35 9.12 20.60
C VAL A 46 -0.92 10.03 19.44
N ILE A 47 0.01 10.96 19.68
CA ILE A 47 0.53 11.85 18.64
C ILE A 47 1.22 11.05 17.52
N MET A 48 2.03 10.07 17.89
CA MET A 48 2.75 9.21 16.94
C MET A 48 1.79 8.36 16.11
N ASN A 49 0.77 7.78 16.73
CA ASN A 49 -0.27 7.03 16.02
C ASN A 49 -1.02 7.92 15.03
N ALA A 50 -1.41 9.12 15.43
CA ALA A 50 -2.09 10.06 14.52
C ALA A 50 -1.20 10.45 13.33
N LYS A 51 0.12 10.62 13.54
CA LYS A 51 1.09 10.84 12.46
C LYS A 51 1.19 9.62 11.53
N GLN A 52 1.24 8.42 12.10
CA GLN A 52 1.33 7.17 11.35
C GLN A 52 0.06 6.94 10.51
N ASP A 53 -1.12 7.14 11.07
CA ASP A 53 -2.39 7.01 10.35
C ASP A 53 -2.45 7.95 9.15
N LYS A 54 -1.98 9.19 9.30
CA LYS A 54 -1.88 10.15 8.20
C LYS A 54 -0.87 9.70 7.14
N TYR A 55 0.29 9.22 7.56
CA TYR A 55 1.30 8.66 6.65
C TYR A 55 0.73 7.50 5.83
N GLU A 56 0.01 6.57 6.46
CA GLU A 56 -0.62 5.45 5.77
C GLU A 56 -1.70 5.89 4.78
N ARG A 57 -2.50 6.91 5.12
CA ARG A 57 -3.48 7.49 4.18
C ARG A 57 -2.78 8.08 2.95
N LEU A 58 -1.68 8.82 3.15
CA LEU A 58 -0.90 9.38 2.04
C LEU A 58 -0.24 8.30 1.17
N VAL A 59 0.31 7.24 1.77
CA VAL A 59 0.88 6.10 1.03
C VAL A 59 -0.18 5.39 0.20
N LYS A 60 -1.40 5.22 0.73
CA LYS A 60 -2.52 4.64 -0.04
C LYS A 60 -2.85 5.48 -1.26
N ILE A 61 -3.01 6.80 -1.08
CA ILE A 61 -3.24 7.72 -2.19
C ILE A 61 -2.08 7.63 -3.20
N SER A 62 -0.82 7.67 -2.74
CA SER A 62 0.36 7.52 -3.60
C SER A 62 0.36 6.24 -4.42
N ARG A 63 -0.09 5.13 -3.84
CA ARG A 63 -0.16 3.84 -4.52
C ARG A 63 -1.24 3.85 -5.60
N ASP A 64 -2.39 4.45 -5.32
CA ASP A 64 -3.47 4.61 -6.29
C ASP A 64 -3.03 5.51 -7.45
N ILE A 65 -2.28 6.60 -7.16
CA ILE A 65 -1.63 7.43 -8.18
C ILE A 65 -0.77 6.55 -9.09
N THR A 66 0.17 5.79 -8.51
CA THR A 66 1.09 4.95 -9.30
C THR A 66 0.37 3.90 -10.14
N ILE A 67 -0.70 3.29 -9.62
CA ILE A 67 -1.48 2.30 -10.37
C ILE A 67 -2.15 2.96 -11.58
N GLU A 68 -2.79 4.11 -11.39
CA GLU A 68 -3.42 4.83 -12.48
C GLU A 68 -2.41 5.39 -13.49
N SER A 69 -1.27 5.93 -13.05
CA SER A 69 -0.19 6.36 -13.95
C SER A 69 0.29 5.20 -14.83
N LYS A 70 0.46 4.00 -14.28
CA LYS A 70 0.80 2.80 -15.07
C LYS A 70 -0.30 2.46 -16.07
N ARG A 71 -1.58 2.53 -15.68
CA ARG A 71 -2.71 2.28 -16.59
C ARG A 71 -2.71 3.25 -17.77
N VAL A 72 -2.47 4.53 -17.51
CA VAL A 72 -2.34 5.56 -18.57
C VAL A 72 -1.13 5.26 -19.47
N ILE A 73 0.03 4.89 -18.91
CA ILE A 73 1.19 4.49 -19.71
C ILE A 73 0.86 3.28 -20.60
N PHE A 74 0.21 2.24 -20.08
CA PHE A 74 -0.20 1.08 -20.87
C PHE A 74 -1.23 1.45 -21.96
N LEU A 75 -2.16 2.35 -21.65
CA LEU A 75 -3.12 2.88 -22.61
C LEU A 75 -2.40 3.61 -23.76
N LEU A 76 -1.44 4.47 -23.45
CA LEU A 76 -0.61 5.16 -24.46
C LEU A 76 0.26 4.19 -25.25
N HIS A 77 0.81 3.14 -24.64
CA HIS A 77 1.55 2.12 -25.37
C HIS A 77 0.68 1.34 -26.38
N SER A 78 -0.65 1.30 -26.19
CA SER A 78 -1.58 0.66 -27.12
C SER A 78 -1.82 1.47 -28.41
N LEU A 79 -1.36 2.73 -28.47
CA LEU A 79 -1.45 3.61 -29.64
C LEU A 79 -0.79 3.02 -30.90
N LEU A 80 0.19 2.11 -30.77
CA LEU A 80 0.80 1.44 -31.92
C LEU A 80 -0.17 0.50 -32.67
N ARG A 81 -1.34 0.18 -32.09
CA ARG A 81 -2.30 -0.81 -32.63
C ARG A 81 -3.73 -0.28 -32.76
N SER A 82 -3.99 0.96 -32.42
CA SER A 82 -5.35 1.49 -32.26
C SER A 82 -5.48 2.96 -32.70
N ASP A 83 -6.71 3.44 -32.74
CA ASP A 83 -7.09 4.78 -33.19
C ASP A 83 -6.49 5.86 -32.26
N THR A 84 -5.43 6.52 -32.73
CA THR A 84 -4.55 7.40 -31.93
C THR A 84 -5.30 8.53 -31.23
N GLN A 85 -6.30 9.12 -31.89
CA GLN A 85 -7.02 10.28 -31.37
C GLN A 85 -7.85 9.93 -30.12
N LYS A 86 -8.59 8.81 -30.16
CA LYS A 86 -9.49 8.39 -29.07
C LYS A 86 -8.71 7.97 -27.82
N VAL A 87 -7.59 7.28 -28.01
CA VAL A 87 -6.73 6.84 -26.91
C VAL A 87 -6.05 8.04 -26.24
N LEU A 88 -5.70 9.09 -26.99
CA LEU A 88 -5.18 10.34 -26.42
C LEU A 88 -6.23 11.08 -25.60
N GLU A 89 -7.47 11.23 -26.11
CA GLU A 89 -8.56 11.86 -25.36
C GLU A 89 -8.90 11.09 -24.07
N GLU A 90 -8.90 9.75 -24.13
CA GLU A 90 -9.12 8.91 -22.96
C GLU A 90 -7.98 9.06 -21.93
N ALA A 91 -6.73 9.07 -22.38
CA ALA A 91 -5.56 9.27 -21.52
C ALA A 91 -5.59 10.65 -20.84
N GLU A 92 -5.90 11.71 -21.60
CA GLU A 92 -6.03 13.08 -21.07
C GLU A 92 -7.16 13.18 -20.04
N THR A 93 -8.30 12.54 -20.30
CA THR A 93 -9.44 12.52 -19.35
C THR A 93 -9.05 11.83 -18.05
N ARG A 94 -8.36 10.68 -18.13
CA ARG A 94 -7.88 9.94 -16.95
C ARG A 94 -6.83 10.72 -16.17
N LEU A 95 -5.89 11.37 -16.84
CA LEU A 95 -4.89 12.23 -16.20
C LEU A 95 -5.53 13.44 -15.51
N ASN A 96 -6.48 14.10 -16.16
CA ASN A 96 -7.20 15.23 -15.56
C ASN A 96 -8.02 14.79 -14.34
N ALA A 97 -8.69 13.64 -14.39
CA ALA A 97 -9.40 13.07 -13.25
C ALA A 97 -8.45 12.76 -12.09
N LEU A 98 -7.29 12.17 -12.39
CA LEU A 98 -6.23 11.86 -11.43
C LEU A 98 -5.69 13.13 -10.76
N MET A 99 -5.38 14.16 -11.55
CA MET A 99 -4.95 15.47 -11.05
C MET A 99 -6.00 16.11 -10.16
N GLN A 100 -7.26 16.14 -10.58
CA GLN A 100 -8.33 16.81 -9.83
C GLN A 100 -8.71 16.09 -8.53
N THR A 101 -8.59 14.77 -8.47
CA THR A 101 -9.00 13.98 -7.30
C THR A 101 -7.85 13.79 -6.31
N GLN A 102 -6.72 13.26 -6.78
CA GLN A 102 -5.64 12.83 -5.90
C GLN A 102 -4.80 14.00 -5.39
N PHE A 103 -4.53 15.03 -6.20
CA PHE A 103 -3.82 16.21 -5.70
C PHE A 103 -4.68 17.04 -4.74
N LYS A 104 -6.01 17.06 -4.91
CA LYS A 104 -6.91 17.68 -3.91
C LYS A 104 -6.90 16.92 -2.60
N ALA A 105 -6.92 15.59 -2.64
CA ALA A 105 -6.84 14.75 -1.44
C ALA A 105 -5.50 14.95 -0.71
N ILE A 106 -4.38 14.97 -1.43
CA ILE A 106 -3.05 15.26 -0.89
C ILE A 106 -3.00 16.68 -0.30
N LYS A 107 -3.51 17.69 -1.01
CA LYS A 107 -3.57 19.07 -0.51
C LYS A 107 -4.41 19.22 0.76
N ALA A 108 -5.51 18.48 0.88
CA ALA A 108 -6.35 18.49 2.07
C ALA A 108 -5.62 17.88 3.29
N GLU A 109 -4.92 16.76 3.10
CA GLU A 109 -4.18 16.08 4.17
C GLU A 109 -2.89 16.82 4.60
N LEU A 110 -2.30 17.61 3.69
CA LEU A 110 -1.10 18.41 3.97
C LEU A 110 -1.38 19.82 4.52
N LYS A 111 -2.65 20.23 4.65
CA LYS A 111 -2.98 21.56 5.15
C LYS A 111 -2.62 21.69 6.63
N GLY A 112 -1.57 22.47 6.93
CA GLY A 112 -1.12 22.76 8.30
C GLY A 112 0.00 21.86 8.81
N GLU A 113 0.63 21.06 7.95
CA GLU A 113 1.75 20.17 8.31
C GLU A 113 3.01 20.52 7.49
N ASP A 114 4.16 20.10 7.99
CA ASP A 114 5.42 20.22 7.26
C ASP A 114 5.47 19.20 6.10
N LEU A 115 5.49 19.72 4.87
CA LEU A 115 5.52 18.94 3.62
C LEU A 115 6.70 17.95 3.59
N TYR A 116 7.84 18.31 4.18
CA TYR A 116 9.04 17.50 4.15
C TYR A 116 8.95 16.24 5.04
N GLN A 117 8.09 16.23 6.07
CA GLN A 117 7.87 15.04 6.90
C GLN A 117 7.14 13.93 6.13
N TYR A 118 6.29 14.30 5.17
CA TYR A 118 5.46 13.36 4.42
C TYR A 118 5.93 13.15 2.98
N LEU A 119 6.99 13.83 2.54
CA LEU A 119 7.55 13.74 1.20
C LEU A 119 7.77 12.28 0.77
N ARG A 120 8.31 11.44 1.66
CA ARG A 120 8.53 10.00 1.41
C ARG A 120 7.25 9.20 1.18
N ALA A 121 6.11 9.66 1.69
CA ALA A 121 4.82 8.97 1.56
C ALA A 121 4.26 9.07 0.13
N PHE A 122 4.51 10.18 -0.56
CA PHE A 122 3.95 10.47 -1.88
C PHE A 122 4.99 10.66 -2.99
N SER A 123 6.29 10.71 -2.66
CA SER A 123 7.37 10.85 -3.66
C SER A 123 7.37 9.75 -4.71
N ALA A 124 6.96 8.52 -4.34
CA ALA A 124 6.90 7.40 -5.27
C ALA A 124 5.83 7.59 -6.36
N GLY A 125 4.71 8.26 -6.05
CA GLY A 125 3.67 8.60 -7.03
C GLY A 125 4.05 9.79 -7.91
N LEU A 126 4.78 10.76 -7.35
CA LEU A 126 5.17 12.00 -8.02
C LEU A 126 6.35 11.81 -9.00
N PHE A 127 7.24 10.86 -8.76
CA PHE A 127 8.40 10.61 -9.63
C PHE A 127 8.08 9.82 -10.91
N LEU A 128 6.83 9.32 -11.04
CA LEU A 128 6.40 8.40 -12.10
C LEU A 128 5.47 9.07 -13.13
N ILE A 129 5.09 10.33 -12.88
CA ILE A 129 4.36 11.21 -13.80
C ILE A 129 5.37 12.23 -14.33
#